data_AF-A0A7V5ZFN6-F1
#
_entry.id   AF-A0A7V5ZFN6-F1
#
_cell.length_a   1.000
_cell.length_b   1.000
_cell.length_c   1.000
_cell.angle_alpha   90.00
_cell.angle_beta   90.00
_cell.angle_gamma   90.00
#
_symmetry.space_group_name_H-M   'P 1'
#
loop_
_entity.id
_entity.type
_entity.pdbx_description
1 polymer ?
#
loop_
_entity_poly.entity_id
_entity_poly.type
_entity_poly.pdbx_seq_one_letter_code
_entity_poly.pdbx_strand_id
1 'polypeptide(L)'
;AVEQMAQEGVQRAVGVVLAPHYSRYSIGGYIDYARKAQEQFAPQMELRFVERWGSHPLFIEAVARRIEQALEGWRPEETLVIFSAHSLPEKIRQWNDPYEQELLESARLVAERLRLPHWTFAFQSASATGEPWLGPDILERLEEVAASASQKQVICYAIGFVADHLEVLYDLDIEARQKCQELGLEYRRAPSLNDDPLMAEAVADVVWKQME
;
A
#
# COMPACT_ATOMS: atom_id res chain seq x y z
N ALA A 1 1.90 -23.21 -8.85
CA ALA A 1 0.81 -23.09 -7.86
C ALA A 1 -0.48 -23.77 -8.35
N VAL A 2 -1.18 -23.23 -9.36
CA VAL A 2 -2.47 -23.80 -9.82
C VAL A 2 -2.34 -25.26 -10.30
N GLU A 3 -1.34 -25.56 -11.13
CA GLU A 3 -1.08 -26.94 -11.56
C GLU A 3 -0.81 -27.89 -10.39
N GLN A 4 0.00 -27.45 -9.41
CA GLN A 4 0.30 -28.22 -8.21
C GLN A 4 -0.97 -28.49 -7.38
N MET A 5 -1.82 -27.48 -7.17
CA MET A 5 -3.11 -27.66 -6.50
C MET A 5 -3.98 -28.71 -7.20
N ALA A 6 -3.99 -28.72 -8.54
CA ALA A 6 -4.69 -29.73 -9.33
C ALA A 6 -4.14 -31.14 -9.09
N GLN A 7 -2.81 -31.29 -9.09
CA GLN A 7 -2.13 -32.55 -8.83
C GLN A 7 -2.39 -33.07 -7.40
N GLU A 8 -2.54 -32.17 -6.44
CA GLU A 8 -2.87 -32.47 -5.05
C GLU A 8 -4.38 -32.72 -4.83
N GLY A 9 -5.21 -32.62 -5.87
CA GLY A 9 -6.64 -32.91 -5.82
C GLY A 9 -7.49 -31.79 -5.20
N VAL A 10 -6.95 -30.57 -5.09
CA VAL A 10 -7.67 -29.40 -4.58
C VAL A 10 -8.89 -29.10 -5.46
N GLN A 11 -10.07 -29.06 -4.85
CA GLN A 11 -11.33 -28.80 -5.55
C GLN A 11 -11.74 -27.32 -5.51
N ARG A 12 -11.33 -26.60 -4.46
CA ARG A 12 -11.66 -25.19 -4.23
C ARG A 12 -10.43 -24.45 -3.74
N ALA A 13 -10.14 -23.30 -4.33
CA ALA A 13 -9.02 -22.45 -3.98
C ALA A 13 -9.46 -20.98 -3.94
N VAL A 14 -8.90 -20.23 -2.99
CA VAL A 14 -9.06 -18.77 -2.90
C VAL A 14 -7.69 -18.14 -3.11
N GLY A 15 -7.55 -17.34 -4.17
CA GLY A 15 -6.37 -16.52 -4.39
C GLY A 15 -6.46 -15.22 -3.60
N VAL A 16 -5.41 -14.88 -2.86
CA VAL A 16 -5.26 -13.58 -2.22
C VAL A 16 -3.94 -12.98 -2.63
N VAL A 17 -3.99 -11.76 -3.17
CA VAL A 17 -2.78 -10.98 -3.47
C VAL A 17 -2.48 -10.12 -2.25
N LEU A 18 -1.24 -10.10 -1.79
CA LEU A 18 -0.81 -9.32 -0.62
C LEU A 18 -0.63 -7.82 -0.93
N ALA A 19 -1.23 -7.34 -2.01
CA ALA A 19 -1.50 -5.93 -2.25
C ALA A 19 -2.94 -5.64 -1.76
N PRO A 20 -3.15 -4.67 -0.86
CA PRO A 20 -4.49 -4.39 -0.34
C PRO A 20 -5.42 -3.65 -1.32
N HIS A 21 -4.82 -2.94 -2.29
CA HIS A 21 -5.49 -2.03 -3.21
C HIS A 21 -5.48 -2.57 -4.62
N TYR A 22 -6.64 -2.64 -5.26
CA TYR A 22 -6.75 -3.17 -6.61
C TYR A 22 -6.13 -2.24 -7.64
N SER A 23 -5.30 -2.81 -8.51
CA SER A 23 -5.03 -2.28 -9.83
C SER A 23 -5.07 -3.42 -10.85
N ARG A 24 -5.43 -3.08 -12.08
CA ARG A 24 -5.26 -3.97 -13.23
C ARG A 24 -3.79 -4.38 -13.41
N TYR A 25 -2.85 -3.50 -13.04
CA TYR A 25 -1.42 -3.80 -13.13
C TYR A 25 -0.89 -4.75 -12.05
N SER A 26 -1.61 -4.89 -10.93
CA SER A 26 -1.23 -5.75 -9.82
C SER A 26 -2.20 -6.93 -9.71
N ILE A 27 -3.22 -6.80 -8.86
CA ILE A 27 -4.18 -7.84 -8.53
C ILE A 27 -4.85 -8.40 -9.78
N GLY A 28 -5.30 -7.54 -10.70
CA GLY A 28 -5.90 -7.98 -11.96
C GLY A 28 -4.96 -8.84 -12.80
N GLY A 29 -3.69 -8.45 -12.92
CA GLY A 29 -2.68 -9.23 -13.63
C GLY A 29 -2.44 -10.61 -13.00
N TYR A 30 -2.32 -10.69 -11.68
CA TYR A 30 -2.15 -11.97 -10.98
C TYR A 30 -3.38 -12.89 -11.15
N ILE A 31 -4.59 -12.32 -11.09
CA ILE A 31 -5.84 -13.05 -11.36
C ILE A 31 -5.83 -13.60 -12.79
N ASP A 32 -5.48 -12.79 -13.79
CA ASP A 32 -5.42 -13.22 -15.19
C ASP A 32 -4.44 -14.39 -15.39
N TYR A 33 -3.25 -14.34 -14.78
CA TYR A 33 -2.29 -15.45 -14.83
C TYR A 33 -2.83 -16.71 -14.16
N ALA A 34 -3.47 -16.58 -12.99
CA ALA A 34 -4.04 -17.71 -12.27
C ALA A 34 -5.23 -18.34 -13.03
N ARG A 35 -6.08 -17.53 -13.66
CA ARG A 35 -7.18 -17.99 -14.52
C ARG A 35 -6.69 -18.75 -15.75
N LYS A 36 -5.68 -18.22 -16.46
CA LYS A 36 -5.06 -18.95 -17.59
C LYS A 36 -4.48 -20.29 -17.16
N ALA A 37 -3.83 -20.35 -16.00
CA ALA A 37 -3.32 -21.61 -15.46
C ALA A 37 -4.47 -22.56 -15.04
N GLN A 38 -5.58 -22.05 -14.50
CA GLN A 38 -6.77 -22.84 -14.17
C GLN A 38 -7.36 -23.48 -15.43
N GLU A 39 -7.55 -22.71 -16.50
CA GLU A 39 -8.05 -23.22 -17.78
C GLU A 39 -7.20 -24.37 -18.33
N GLN A 40 -5.87 -24.25 -18.20
CA GLN A 40 -4.94 -25.25 -18.72
C GLN A 40 -4.83 -26.50 -17.86
N PHE A 41 -4.74 -26.36 -16.53
CA PHE A 41 -4.33 -27.44 -15.64
C PHE A 41 -5.45 -27.93 -14.71
N ALA A 42 -6.46 -27.10 -14.42
CA ALA A 42 -7.45 -27.35 -13.39
C ALA A 42 -8.86 -26.84 -13.76
N PRO A 43 -9.42 -27.19 -14.94
CA PRO A 43 -10.65 -26.57 -15.44
C PRO A 43 -11.89 -26.82 -14.56
N GLN A 44 -11.84 -27.82 -13.68
CA GLN A 44 -12.92 -28.16 -12.75
C GLN A 44 -12.72 -27.58 -11.34
N MET A 45 -11.54 -27.04 -11.03
CA MET A 45 -11.27 -26.45 -9.72
C MET A 45 -12.04 -25.14 -9.59
N GLU A 46 -12.79 -24.94 -8.51
CA GLU A 46 -13.40 -23.65 -8.21
C GLU A 46 -12.31 -22.69 -7.71
N LEU A 47 -12.08 -21.61 -8.45
CA LEU A 47 -11.08 -20.61 -8.09
C LEU A 47 -11.76 -19.25 -7.87
N ARG A 48 -11.69 -18.74 -6.64
CA ARG A 48 -12.18 -17.42 -6.21
C ARG A 48 -11.01 -16.52 -5.86
N PHE A 49 -11.24 -15.20 -5.78
CA PHE A 49 -10.19 -14.24 -5.47
C PHE A 49 -10.68 -13.17 -4.49
N VAL A 50 -9.80 -12.79 -3.57
CA VAL A 50 -9.92 -11.54 -2.82
C VAL A 50 -9.33 -10.44 -3.69
N GLU A 51 -10.17 -9.54 -4.18
CA GLU A 51 -9.72 -8.45 -5.05
C GLU A 51 -9.29 -7.21 -4.27
N ARG A 52 -9.79 -7.02 -3.05
CA ARG A 52 -9.67 -5.76 -2.30
C ARG A 52 -9.75 -6.00 -0.80
N TRP A 53 -8.86 -5.38 -0.03
CA TRP A 53 -8.90 -5.46 1.42
C TRP A 53 -8.25 -4.26 2.15
N GLY A 54 -7.81 -3.22 1.43
CA GLY A 54 -7.17 -2.03 2.01
C GLY A 54 -8.05 -1.18 2.93
N SER A 55 -9.38 -1.32 2.87
CA SER A 55 -10.31 -0.68 3.82
C SER A 55 -10.75 -1.59 4.96
N HIS A 56 -10.16 -2.79 5.07
CA HIS A 56 -10.53 -3.74 6.12
C HIS A 56 -10.19 -3.16 7.51
N PRO A 57 -11.12 -3.16 8.50
CA PRO A 57 -10.89 -2.52 9.80
C PRO A 57 -9.62 -2.98 10.53
N LEU A 58 -9.29 -4.28 10.46
CA LEU A 58 -8.06 -4.81 11.07
C LEU A 58 -6.79 -4.36 10.35
N PHE A 59 -6.84 -4.16 9.03
CA PHE A 59 -5.72 -3.59 8.28
C PHE A 59 -5.53 -2.12 8.68
N ILE A 60 -6.60 -1.33 8.72
CA ILE A 60 -6.56 0.08 9.15
C ILE A 60 -6.01 0.21 10.57
N GLU A 61 -6.44 -0.64 11.50
CA GLU A 61 -5.92 -0.67 12.87
C GLU A 61 -4.44 -1.05 12.92
N ALA A 62 -4.01 -2.05 12.14
CA ALA A 62 -2.61 -2.45 12.07
C ALA A 62 -1.72 -1.30 11.58
N VAL A 63 -2.13 -0.62 10.50
CA VAL A 63 -1.43 0.56 9.98
C VAL A 63 -1.39 1.69 11.01
N ALA A 64 -2.54 1.98 11.65
CA ALA A 64 -2.66 3.03 12.64
C ALA A 64 -1.65 2.85 13.79
N ARG A 65 -1.46 1.61 14.28
CA ARG A 65 -0.48 1.29 15.32
C ARG A 65 0.97 1.57 14.92
N ARG A 66 1.34 1.34 13.65
CA ARG A 66 2.69 1.63 13.15
C ARG A 66 2.97 3.14 13.13
N ILE A 67 1.96 3.92 12.78
CA ILE A 67 2.07 5.38 12.79
C ILE A 67 2.05 5.92 14.22
N GLU A 68 1.23 5.37 15.13
CA GLU A 68 1.26 5.69 16.57
C GLU A 68 2.65 5.43 17.17
N GLN A 69 3.28 4.29 16.84
CA GLN A 69 4.65 3.99 17.25
C GLN A 69 5.64 5.03 16.71
N ALA A 70 5.51 5.42 15.44
CA ALA A 70 6.38 6.44 14.84
C ALA A 70 6.14 7.84 15.43
N LEU A 71 4.96 8.11 15.97
CA LEU A 71 4.60 9.36 16.66
C LEU A 71 5.14 9.43 18.10
N GLU A 72 5.67 8.34 18.68
CA GLU A 72 6.15 8.36 20.07
C GLU A 72 7.18 9.48 20.33
N GLY A 73 6.85 10.39 21.26
CA GLY A 73 7.67 11.55 21.58
C GLY A 73 7.54 12.75 20.62
N TRP A 74 6.71 12.64 19.56
CA TRP A 74 6.34 13.74 18.68
C TRP A 74 4.89 14.15 18.91
N ARG A 75 4.58 15.42 18.64
CA ARG A 75 3.22 15.95 18.79
C ARG A 75 2.48 15.83 17.47
N PRO A 76 1.28 15.20 17.42
CA PRO A 76 0.51 15.10 16.18
C PRO A 76 0.19 16.45 15.53
N GLU A 77 0.06 17.53 16.31
CA GLU A 77 -0.20 18.87 15.77
C GLU A 77 1.01 19.51 15.07
N GLU A 78 2.22 19.02 15.35
CA GLU A 78 3.49 19.52 14.80
C GLU A 78 4.12 18.55 13.80
N THR A 79 3.42 17.44 13.51
CA THR A 79 3.88 16.36 12.64
C THR A 79 2.96 16.21 11.43
N LEU A 80 3.55 16.21 10.24
CA LEU A 80 2.87 15.80 9.01
C LEU A 80 3.03 14.29 8.81
N VAL A 81 1.93 13.58 8.58
CA VAL A 81 1.97 12.20 8.10
C VAL A 81 1.81 12.15 6.58
N ILE A 82 2.79 11.62 5.87
CA ILE A 82 2.74 11.39 4.43
C ILE A 82 2.50 9.90 4.18
N PHE A 83 1.33 9.57 3.66
CA PHE A 83 1.08 8.23 3.12
C PHE A 83 1.72 8.14 1.73
N SER A 84 2.49 7.08 1.48
CA SER A 84 3.11 6.82 0.18
C SER A 84 2.67 5.49 -0.42
N ALA A 85 2.71 5.41 -1.74
CA ALA A 85 2.50 4.17 -2.49
C ALA A 85 3.33 4.18 -3.78
N HIS A 86 3.60 3.01 -4.34
CA HIS A 86 4.24 2.91 -5.65
C HIS A 86 3.40 3.63 -6.69
N SER A 87 4.04 4.44 -7.52
CA SER A 87 3.39 5.13 -8.61
C SER A 87 3.00 4.13 -9.71
N LEU A 88 1.98 4.44 -10.51
CA LEU A 88 1.68 3.68 -11.72
C LEU A 88 1.63 4.64 -12.92
N PRO A 89 1.74 4.16 -14.16
CA PRO A 89 1.53 5.01 -15.33
C PRO A 89 0.16 5.70 -15.26
N GLU A 90 0.08 7.02 -15.52
CA GLU A 90 -1.18 7.78 -15.36
C GLU A 90 -2.33 7.26 -16.23
N LYS A 91 -2.01 6.52 -17.30
CA LYS A 91 -3.00 5.92 -18.20
C LYS A 91 -3.96 4.96 -17.49
N ILE A 92 -3.66 4.46 -16.28
CA ILE A 92 -4.62 3.67 -15.51
C ILE A 92 -5.93 4.44 -15.26
N ARG A 93 -5.88 5.77 -15.18
CA ARG A 93 -7.06 6.63 -15.05
C ARG A 93 -8.02 6.48 -16.22
N GLN A 94 -7.50 6.23 -17.43
CA GLN A 94 -8.32 6.00 -18.63
C GLN A 94 -9.08 4.68 -18.56
N TRP A 95 -8.65 3.76 -17.70
CA TRP A 95 -9.31 2.47 -17.47
C TRP A 95 -10.30 2.52 -16.31
N ASN A 96 -10.49 3.68 -15.68
CA ASN A 96 -11.17 3.82 -14.40
C ASN A 96 -10.62 2.83 -13.36
N ASP A 97 -9.30 2.64 -13.37
CA ASP A 97 -8.62 1.81 -12.39
C ASP A 97 -8.78 2.42 -10.99
N PRO A 98 -9.23 1.65 -9.98
CA PRO A 98 -9.59 2.20 -8.68
C PRO A 98 -8.40 2.45 -7.75
N TYR A 99 -7.17 2.11 -8.16
CA TYR A 99 -5.98 2.10 -7.32
C TYR A 99 -5.79 3.39 -6.48
N GLU A 100 -5.84 4.56 -7.13
CA GLU A 100 -5.68 5.85 -6.45
C GLU A 100 -6.77 6.08 -5.39
N GLN A 101 -8.01 5.75 -5.72
CA GLN A 101 -9.16 5.97 -4.85
C GLN A 101 -9.09 5.06 -3.61
N GLU A 102 -8.69 3.80 -3.80
CA GLU A 102 -8.55 2.84 -2.69
C GLU A 102 -7.39 3.19 -1.76
N LEU A 103 -6.27 3.67 -2.31
CA LEU A 103 -5.12 4.15 -1.53
C LEU A 103 -5.51 5.36 -0.68
N LEU A 104 -6.14 6.36 -1.29
CA LEU A 104 -6.60 7.55 -0.60
C LEU A 104 -7.66 7.23 0.46
N GLU A 105 -8.56 6.28 0.18
CA GLU A 105 -9.55 5.83 1.16
C GLU A 105 -8.88 5.18 2.37
N SER A 106 -7.88 4.32 2.15
CA SER A 106 -7.14 3.68 3.24
C SER A 106 -6.38 4.72 4.08
N ALA A 107 -5.72 5.67 3.41
CA ALA A 107 -5.04 6.79 4.08
C ALA A 107 -6.00 7.64 4.91
N ARG A 108 -7.18 7.97 4.35
CA ARG A 108 -8.25 8.71 5.04
C ARG A 108 -8.74 7.96 6.28
N LEU A 109 -9.05 6.67 6.16
CA LEU A 109 -9.54 5.84 7.27
C LEU A 109 -8.51 5.74 8.41
N VAL A 110 -7.23 5.60 8.07
CA VAL A 110 -6.13 5.62 9.07
C VAL A 110 -6.03 7.00 9.72
N ALA A 111 -6.05 8.07 8.94
CA ALA A 111 -5.97 9.43 9.46
C ALA A 111 -7.14 9.76 10.40
N GLU A 112 -8.35 9.31 10.08
CA GLU A 112 -9.53 9.43 10.94
C GLU A 112 -9.40 8.62 12.23
N ARG A 113 -8.94 7.37 12.12
CA ARG A 113 -8.69 6.50 13.28
C ARG A 113 -7.69 7.12 14.26
N LEU A 114 -6.70 7.85 13.75
CA LEU A 114 -5.67 8.51 14.55
C LEU A 114 -5.98 9.98 14.87
N ARG A 115 -7.03 10.55 14.28
CA ARG A 115 -7.36 11.98 14.34
C ARG A 115 -6.19 12.87 13.93
N LEU A 116 -5.46 12.50 12.88
CA LEU A 116 -4.31 13.25 12.40
C LEU A 116 -4.76 14.63 11.91
N PRO A 117 -4.24 15.73 12.48
CA PRO A 117 -4.61 17.08 12.05
C PRO A 117 -3.98 17.44 10.70
N HIS A 118 -2.82 16.84 10.39
CA HIS A 118 -2.04 17.09 9.20
C HIS A 118 -1.60 15.77 8.57
N TRP A 119 -2.16 15.48 7.39
CA TRP A 119 -1.69 14.37 6.57
C TRP A 119 -1.79 14.72 5.10
N THR A 120 -1.04 13.99 4.29
CA THR A 120 -1.09 14.12 2.83
C THR A 120 -0.66 12.83 2.15
N PHE A 121 -0.73 12.79 0.82
CA PHE A 121 -0.43 11.59 0.03
C PHE A 121 0.57 11.89 -1.09
N ALA A 122 1.56 11.03 -1.28
CA ALA A 122 2.50 11.11 -2.39
C ALA A 122 2.73 9.73 -3.01
N PHE A 123 3.29 9.68 -4.20
CA PHE A 123 3.73 8.44 -4.83
C PHE A 123 5.25 8.32 -4.77
N GLN A 124 5.77 7.12 -4.97
CA GLN A 124 7.21 6.83 -5.03
C GLN A 124 7.50 5.87 -6.19
N SER A 125 8.77 5.65 -6.51
CA SER A 125 9.20 4.63 -7.47
C SER A 125 8.64 4.80 -8.90
N ALA A 126 8.36 6.03 -9.33
CA ALA A 126 7.96 6.28 -10.72
C ALA A 126 9.12 5.93 -11.68
N SER A 127 8.84 5.13 -12.71
CA SER A 127 9.90 4.74 -13.67
C SER A 127 10.25 5.88 -14.62
N ALA A 128 11.54 6.01 -14.95
CA ALA A 128 12.05 6.96 -15.95
C ALA A 128 11.80 6.50 -17.41
N THR A 129 10.57 6.08 -17.74
CA THR A 129 10.18 5.60 -19.08
C THR A 129 9.75 6.71 -20.04
N GLY A 130 9.63 7.95 -19.55
CA GLY A 130 9.19 9.11 -20.35
C GLY A 130 7.68 9.21 -20.56
N GLU A 131 6.90 8.22 -20.13
CA GLU A 131 5.44 8.37 -19.97
C GLU A 131 5.13 9.03 -18.61
N PRO A 132 3.99 9.72 -18.44
CA PRO A 132 3.63 10.30 -17.15
C PRO A 132 3.19 9.21 -16.16
N TRP A 133 3.58 9.42 -14.90
CA TRP A 133 3.26 8.56 -13.76
C TRP A 133 2.44 9.33 -12.72
N LEU A 134 1.69 8.60 -11.89
CA LEU A 134 0.89 9.20 -10.82
C LEU A 134 1.78 10.00 -9.86
N GLY A 135 1.32 11.20 -9.53
CA GLY A 135 2.05 12.13 -8.68
C GLY A 135 1.18 12.83 -7.63
N PRO A 136 1.80 13.68 -6.79
CA PRO A 136 3.21 14.06 -6.87
C PRO A 136 4.16 13.00 -6.32
N ASP A 137 5.43 13.07 -6.72
CA ASP A 137 6.49 12.24 -6.16
C ASP A 137 6.76 12.61 -4.68
N ILE A 138 7.24 11.65 -3.89
CA ILE A 138 7.53 11.84 -2.47
C ILE A 138 8.59 12.92 -2.25
N LEU A 139 9.61 13.01 -3.10
CA LEU A 139 10.66 14.02 -2.98
C LEU A 139 10.12 15.41 -3.31
N GLU A 140 9.27 15.53 -4.34
CA GLU A 140 8.56 16.78 -4.67
C GLU A 140 7.67 17.22 -3.51
N ARG A 141 6.92 16.28 -2.93
CA ARG A 141 6.06 16.59 -1.77
C ARG A 141 6.89 17.06 -0.57
N LEU A 142 8.06 16.48 -0.31
CA LEU A 142 8.92 16.93 0.78
C LEU A 142 9.41 18.38 0.56
N GLU A 143 9.71 18.76 -0.68
CA GLU A 143 10.07 20.15 -1.03
C GLU A 143 8.90 21.11 -0.77
N GLU A 144 7.68 20.75 -1.19
CA GLU A 144 6.47 21.54 -0.93
C GLU A 144 6.25 21.75 0.57
N VAL A 145 6.44 20.69 1.37
CA VAL A 145 6.29 20.74 2.83
C VAL A 145 7.32 21.67 3.44
N ALA A 146 8.59 21.54 3.08
CA ALA A 146 9.66 22.41 3.57
C ALA A 146 9.43 23.88 3.18
N ALA A 147 9.02 24.14 1.94
CA ALA A 147 8.75 25.48 1.42
C ALA A 147 7.59 26.18 2.15
N SER A 148 6.58 25.42 2.59
CA SER A 148 5.46 25.96 3.38
C SER A 148 5.87 26.41 4.79
N ALA A 149 7.01 25.92 5.30
CA ALA A 149 7.48 26.09 6.68
C ALA A 149 6.43 25.73 7.76
N SER A 150 5.41 24.96 7.40
CA SER A 150 4.26 24.68 8.27
C SER A 150 4.52 23.54 9.25
N GLN A 151 5.37 22.57 8.88
CA GLN A 151 5.67 21.39 9.68
C GLN A 151 7.18 21.13 9.66
N LYS A 152 7.75 20.79 10.82
CA LYS A 152 9.17 20.43 10.95
C LYS A 152 9.39 18.93 11.12
N GLN A 153 8.36 18.21 11.52
CA GLN A 153 8.38 16.76 11.72
C GLN A 153 7.55 16.09 10.63
N VAL A 154 8.13 15.07 10.00
CA VAL A 154 7.49 14.28 8.95
C VAL A 154 7.58 12.80 9.30
N ILE A 155 6.42 12.14 9.31
CA ILE A 155 6.32 10.68 9.34
C ILE A 155 5.87 10.22 7.96
N CYS A 156 6.57 9.25 7.37
CA CYS A 156 6.12 8.60 6.15
C CYS A 156 5.68 7.17 6.41
N TYR A 157 4.57 6.73 5.79
CA TYR A 157 4.11 5.35 5.82
C TYR A 157 3.75 4.85 4.42
N ALA A 158 4.37 3.75 4.01
CA ALA A 158 4.14 3.12 2.70
C ALA A 158 2.83 2.30 2.70
N ILE A 159 1.69 2.97 2.56
CA ILE A 159 0.38 2.33 2.64
C ILE A 159 0.07 1.38 1.49
N GLY A 160 0.74 1.55 0.34
CA GLY A 160 0.57 0.67 -0.83
C GLY A 160 1.18 -0.74 -0.67
N PHE A 161 1.94 -0.99 0.40
CA PHE A 161 2.61 -2.27 0.64
C PHE A 161 2.45 -2.74 2.08
N VAL A 162 2.56 -4.05 2.27
CA VAL A 162 2.41 -4.69 3.59
C VAL A 162 3.74 -5.09 4.21
N ALA A 163 4.83 -5.12 3.44
CA ALA A 163 6.14 -5.59 3.90
C ALA A 163 7.27 -4.72 3.36
N ASP A 164 8.38 -4.68 4.09
CA ASP A 164 9.61 -4.05 3.61
C ASP A 164 10.14 -4.78 2.36
N HIS A 165 10.58 -3.99 1.39
CA HIS A 165 11.21 -4.43 0.15
C HIS A 165 12.09 -3.29 -0.36
N LEU A 166 12.74 -3.49 -1.52
CA LEU A 166 13.71 -2.54 -2.05
C LEU A 166 13.16 -1.11 -2.15
N GLU A 167 11.99 -0.93 -2.74
CA GLU A 167 11.40 0.40 -2.99
C GLU A 167 11.02 1.10 -1.69
N VAL A 168 10.49 0.39 -0.69
CA VAL A 168 10.23 0.99 0.63
C VAL A 168 11.52 1.35 1.35
N LEU A 169 12.50 0.46 1.40
CA LEU A 169 13.74 0.70 2.15
C LEU A 169 14.64 1.72 1.46
N TYR A 170 14.74 1.70 0.14
CA TYR A 170 15.60 2.62 -0.58
C TYR A 170 14.95 4.00 -0.70
N ASP A 171 13.75 4.09 -1.27
CA ASP A 171 13.12 5.39 -1.55
C ASP A 171 12.81 6.15 -0.26
N LEU A 172 12.42 5.46 0.82
CA LEU A 172 12.00 6.12 2.05
C LEU A 172 13.13 6.23 3.10
N ASP A 173 13.88 5.15 3.36
CA ASP A 173 14.93 5.21 4.39
C ASP A 173 16.24 5.84 3.89
N ILE A 174 16.46 5.90 2.57
CA ILE A 174 17.63 6.54 1.96
C ILE A 174 17.25 7.86 1.29
N GLU A 175 16.48 7.84 0.20
CA GLU A 175 16.27 9.04 -0.62
C GLU A 175 15.42 10.11 0.10
N ALA A 176 14.23 9.74 0.58
CA ALA A 176 13.36 10.66 1.31
C ALA A 176 13.98 11.14 2.62
N ARG A 177 14.70 10.25 3.34
CA ARG A 177 15.45 10.62 4.54
C ARG A 177 16.55 11.63 4.22
N GLN A 178 17.35 11.40 3.18
CA GLN A 178 18.39 12.32 2.76
C GLN A 178 17.78 13.66 2.35
N LYS A 179 16.69 13.64 1.59
CA LYS A 179 15.97 14.85 1.19
C LYS A 179 15.46 15.65 2.39
N CYS A 180 14.92 14.99 3.40
CA CYS A 180 14.52 15.63 4.65
C CYS A 180 15.70 16.29 5.36
N GLN A 181 16.88 15.64 5.39
CA GLN A 181 18.08 16.23 5.99
C GLN A 181 18.52 17.50 5.26
N GLU A 182 18.51 17.49 3.92
CA GLU A 182 18.82 18.66 3.09
C GLU A 182 17.84 19.82 3.33
N LEU A 183 16.57 19.49 3.56
CA LEU A 183 15.50 20.46 3.80
C LEU A 183 15.37 20.88 5.28
N GLY A 184 16.14 20.29 6.19
CA GLY A 184 16.05 20.56 7.63
C GLY A 184 14.78 20.04 8.31
N LEU A 185 14.16 18.99 7.75
CA LEU A 185 13.01 18.29 8.31
C LEU A 185 13.46 17.12 9.20
N GLU A 186 12.86 16.99 10.37
CA GLU A 186 12.97 15.77 11.17
C GLU A 186 12.11 14.67 10.52
N TYR A 187 12.70 13.51 10.25
CA TYR A 187 12.05 12.45 9.48
C TYR A 187 12.04 11.09 10.19
N ARG A 188 10.88 10.44 10.16
CA ARG A 188 10.70 9.03 10.54
C ARG A 188 9.92 8.30 9.45
N ARG A 189 10.31 7.07 9.17
CA ARG A 189 9.43 6.12 8.47
C ARG A 189 8.74 5.25 9.51
N ALA A 190 7.43 5.16 9.45
CA ALA A 190 6.68 4.20 10.25
C ALA A 190 6.95 2.78 9.70
N PRO A 191 7.20 1.77 10.56
CA PRO A 191 7.57 0.43 10.11
C PRO A 191 6.48 -0.21 9.26
N SER A 192 6.88 -1.00 8.25
CA SER A 192 5.96 -1.85 7.49
C SER A 192 5.29 -2.89 8.38
N LEU A 193 4.16 -3.44 7.95
CA LEU A 193 3.43 -4.43 8.75
C LEU A 193 4.22 -5.72 8.92
N ASN A 194 4.90 -6.20 7.87
CA ASN A 194 5.71 -7.41 7.88
C ASN A 194 4.93 -8.62 8.45
N ASP A 195 5.22 -9.01 9.68
CA ASP A 195 4.62 -10.14 10.41
C ASP A 195 3.49 -9.73 11.36
N ASP A 196 2.88 -8.55 11.15
CA ASP A 196 1.83 -8.03 12.02
C ASP A 196 0.64 -9.02 12.15
N PRO A 197 0.27 -9.44 13.37
CA PRO A 197 -0.81 -10.39 13.57
C PRO A 197 -2.18 -9.86 13.12
N LEU A 198 -2.43 -8.55 13.24
CA LEU A 198 -3.72 -7.98 12.79
C LEU A 198 -3.82 -7.97 11.26
N MET A 199 -2.70 -7.81 10.55
CA MET A 199 -2.68 -7.97 9.09
C MET A 199 -3.00 -9.41 8.70
N ALA A 200 -2.39 -10.39 9.38
CA ALA A 200 -2.70 -11.80 9.14
C ALA A 200 -4.18 -12.13 9.43
N GLU A 201 -4.75 -11.60 10.51
CA GLU A 201 -6.18 -11.72 10.81
C GLU A 201 -7.07 -11.04 9.76
N ALA A 202 -6.69 -9.86 9.26
CA ALA A 202 -7.40 -9.19 8.18
C ALA A 202 -7.46 -10.05 6.91
N VAL A 203 -6.31 -10.63 6.51
CA VAL A 203 -6.20 -11.51 5.35
C VAL A 203 -7.03 -12.78 5.56
N ALA A 204 -6.97 -13.38 6.75
CA ALA A 204 -7.77 -14.55 7.08
C ALA A 204 -9.28 -14.28 6.97
N ASP A 205 -9.76 -13.14 7.48
CA ASP A 205 -11.18 -12.76 7.42
C ASP A 205 -11.67 -12.58 5.97
N VAL A 206 -10.92 -11.86 5.13
CA VAL A 206 -11.32 -11.63 3.73
C VAL A 206 -11.27 -12.92 2.90
N VAL A 207 -10.36 -13.84 3.22
CA VAL A 207 -10.33 -15.18 2.60
C VAL A 207 -11.52 -16.01 3.06
N TRP A 208 -11.85 -15.99 4.34
CA TRP A 208 -12.98 -16.76 4.89
C TRP A 208 -14.31 -16.37 4.22
N LYS A 209 -14.53 -15.07 3.99
CA LYS A 209 -15.71 -14.56 3.26
C LYS A 209 -15.81 -15.07 1.81
N GLN A 210 -14.70 -15.45 1.19
CA GLN A 210 -14.73 -16.07 -0.14
C GLN A 210 -15.11 -17.55 -0.08
N MET A 211 -15.04 -18.19 1.07
CA MET A 211 -15.37 -19.61 1.25
C MET A 211 -16.84 -19.87 1.57
N GLU A 212 -17.56 -18.83 2.01
CA GLU A 212 -19.02 -18.82 2.18
C GLU A 212 -19.76 -18.85 0.83
#